data_AF-A0A2E6N8X2-F1
#
_entry.id   AF-A0A2E6N8X2-F1
#
_cell.length_a   1.000
_cell.length_b   1.000
_cell.length_c   1.000
_cell.angle_alpha   90.00
_cell.angle_beta   90.00
_cell.angle_gamma   90.00
#
_symmetry.space_group_name_H-M   'P 1'
#
loop_
_entity.id
_entity.type
_entity.pdbx_description
1 polymer ?
#
loop_
_entity_poly.entity_id
_entity_poly.type
_entity_poly.pdbx_seq_one_letter_code
_entity_poly.pdbx_strand_id
1 'polypeptide(L)'
;MVAAIAISGRLDFDPLNDSLVNENGDEIKLDPPTGLELPNKGFDCKDSGYIDPINDGSEIEVKVNSKSERLQLLKPFNPIGNNIKDARLLIKTFGKCTTDHISMAGPWLRYRGHLDNISNNCLIGAVNAFNKKTNFVKNQYTGEYAGVPDVQRFYKSKGIDTVVVGDHNYGEGSSREHAAMEPRHLGVCAVIVKSFARIHETNLKKQGMLALTFSNESDYDLVQENDLISFIDLRDFSPSRHLKIRLKHDNGSYDVIKLNHSYNKSQIKWFYEGSALNLIKKQNK
;
A
#
# COMPACT_ATOMS: atom_id res chain seq x y z
N MET A 1 31.57 10.99 0.78
CA MET A 1 31.23 10.06 1.88
C MET A 1 31.18 8.60 1.41
N VAL A 2 30.24 8.19 0.54
CA VAL A 2 30.12 6.77 0.10
C VAL A 2 31.43 6.19 -0.43
N ALA A 3 32.12 6.90 -1.32
CA ALA A 3 33.42 6.46 -1.85
C ALA A 3 34.48 6.27 -0.75
N ALA A 4 34.57 7.21 0.19
CA ALA A 4 35.53 7.14 1.31
C ALA A 4 35.28 5.92 2.20
N ILE A 5 34.02 5.65 2.55
CA ILE A 5 33.62 4.47 3.32
C ILE A 5 33.87 3.17 2.54
N ALA A 6 33.62 3.17 1.23
CA ALA A 6 33.86 2.00 0.38
C ALA A 6 35.36 1.67 0.28
N ILE A 7 36.21 2.69 0.18
CA ILE A 7 37.67 2.54 0.17
C ILE A 7 38.16 2.07 1.54
N SER A 8 37.65 2.66 2.63
CA SER A 8 38.08 2.29 4.00
C SER A 8 37.57 0.92 4.46
N GLY A 9 36.48 0.44 3.87
CA GLY A 9 35.78 -0.77 4.33
C GLY A 9 35.15 -0.64 5.72
N ARG A 10 35.07 0.58 6.26
CA ARG A 10 34.75 0.86 7.66
C ARG A 10 33.65 1.92 7.77
N LEU A 11 32.59 1.60 8.51
CA LEU A 11 31.48 2.53 8.77
C LEU A 11 31.82 3.61 9.80
N ASP A 12 32.82 3.37 10.64
CA ASP A 12 33.32 4.30 11.64
C ASP A 12 34.50 5.15 11.12
N PHE A 13 34.85 5.03 9.84
CA PHE A 13 35.91 5.82 9.24
C PHE A 13 35.45 7.26 9.04
N ASP A 14 36.17 8.20 9.65
CA ASP A 14 35.96 9.62 9.45
C ASP A 14 36.97 10.19 8.43
N PRO A 15 36.56 10.45 7.17
CA PRO A 15 37.48 10.95 6.15
C PRO A 15 38.09 12.32 6.45
N LEU A 16 37.62 13.05 7.46
CA LEU A 16 38.20 14.33 7.87
C LEU A 16 39.39 14.16 8.84
N ASN A 17 39.42 13.07 9.61
CA ASN A 17 40.34 12.91 10.72
C ASN A 17 41.23 11.67 10.57
N ASP A 18 40.70 10.58 10.03
CA ASP A 18 41.36 9.28 9.95
C ASP A 18 42.31 9.17 8.75
N SER A 19 43.25 8.22 8.86
CA SER A 19 44.18 7.84 7.79
C SER A 19 43.86 6.42 7.29
N LEU A 20 44.27 6.12 6.06
CA LEU A 20 44.29 4.79 5.45
C LEU A 20 45.74 4.36 5.22
N VAL A 21 45.99 3.06 5.08
CA VAL A 21 47.32 2.55 4.75
C VAL A 21 47.35 2.17 3.27
N ASN A 22 48.32 2.70 2.52
CA ASN A 22 48.50 2.36 1.11
C ASN A 22 49.26 1.01 0.94
N GLU A 23 49.46 0.56 -0.30
CA GLU A 23 50.17 -0.70 -0.59
C GLU A 23 51.64 -0.71 -0.14
N ASN A 24 52.25 0.47 0.06
CA ASN A 24 53.63 0.62 0.53
C ASN A 24 53.73 0.64 2.07
N GLY A 25 52.60 0.63 2.78
CA GLY A 25 52.55 0.73 4.24
C GLY A 25 52.50 2.17 4.77
N ASP A 26 52.36 3.18 3.91
CA ASP A 26 52.30 4.58 4.34
C ASP A 26 50.89 4.97 4.78
N GLU A 27 50.80 5.79 5.82
CA GLU A 27 49.55 6.45 6.20
C GLU A 27 49.23 7.60 5.25
N ILE A 28 48.02 7.55 4.66
CA ILE A 28 47.50 8.56 3.75
C ILE A 28 46.16 9.10 4.27
N LYS A 29 45.89 10.38 4.03
CA LYS A 29 44.58 10.99 4.28
C LYS A 29 43.87 11.24 2.96
N LEU A 30 42.54 11.16 2.97
CA LEU A 30 41.74 11.49 1.80
C LEU A 30 41.55 13.00 1.74
N ASP A 31 42.05 13.64 0.69
CA ASP A 31 41.78 15.06 0.47
C ASP A 31 40.30 15.29 0.15
N PRO A 32 39.73 16.45 0.55
CA PRO A 32 38.39 16.84 0.15
C PRO A 32 38.25 16.81 -1.38
N PRO A 33 37.22 16.12 -1.94
CA PRO A 33 37.08 16.00 -3.37
C PRO A 33 36.78 17.36 -4.01
N THR A 34 37.47 17.65 -5.12
CA THR A 34 37.20 18.81 -5.97
C THR A 34 36.68 18.35 -7.33
N GLY A 35 35.86 19.16 -8.00
CA GLY A 35 35.27 18.81 -9.29
C GLY A 35 34.67 20.00 -10.01
N LEU A 36 34.43 19.85 -11.31
CA LEU A 36 33.65 20.80 -12.10
C LEU A 36 32.17 20.62 -11.79
N GLU A 37 31.45 21.71 -11.50
CA GLU A 37 30.00 21.66 -11.25
C GLU A 37 29.23 21.25 -12.50
N LEU A 38 29.64 21.76 -13.67
CA LEU A 38 29.10 21.40 -14.98
C LEU A 38 30.24 21.24 -16.00
N PRO A 39 30.09 20.35 -17.00
CA PRO A 39 31.07 20.23 -18.07
C PRO A 39 31.08 21.48 -18.96
N ASN A 40 32.24 22.12 -19.13
CA ASN A 40 32.41 23.33 -19.95
C ASN A 40 32.00 23.16 -21.43
N LYS A 41 31.95 21.92 -21.93
CA LYS A 41 31.58 21.59 -23.32
C LYS A 41 30.12 21.12 -23.45
N GLY A 42 29.33 21.17 -22.39
CA GLY A 42 28.01 20.54 -22.31
C GLY A 42 28.08 19.04 -22.06
N PHE A 43 26.91 18.40 -21.97
CA PHE A 43 26.79 16.96 -21.79
C PHE A 43 26.81 16.25 -23.16
N ASP A 44 27.57 15.16 -23.25
CA ASP A 44 27.48 14.24 -24.39
C ASP A 44 26.14 13.47 -24.33
N CYS A 45 25.47 13.29 -25.47
CA CYS A 45 24.20 12.57 -25.57
C CYS A 45 24.18 11.80 -26.90
N LYS A 46 24.66 10.57 -26.88
CA LYS A 46 24.76 9.71 -28.08
C LYS A 46 23.41 9.10 -28.47
N ASP A 47 22.64 8.67 -27.48
CA ASP A 47 21.29 8.14 -27.65
C ASP A 47 20.48 8.55 -26.42
N SER A 48 19.43 9.33 -26.63
CA SER A 48 18.55 9.78 -25.55
C SER A 48 17.55 8.69 -25.12
N GLY A 49 17.44 7.60 -25.89
CA GLY A 49 16.43 6.56 -25.72
C GLY A 49 15.00 7.06 -25.95
N TYR A 50 14.84 8.28 -26.47
CA TYR A 50 13.54 8.92 -26.68
C TYR A 50 12.96 8.50 -28.02
N ILE A 51 11.67 8.14 -28.00
CA ILE A 51 10.91 7.75 -29.18
C ILE A 51 9.71 8.70 -29.27
N ASP A 52 9.63 9.47 -30.35
CA ASP A 52 8.50 10.37 -30.58
C ASP A 52 7.19 9.61 -30.79
N PRO A 53 6.05 10.14 -30.30
CA PRO A 53 4.75 9.61 -30.66
C PRO A 53 4.49 9.82 -32.15
N ILE A 54 3.76 8.89 -32.76
CA ILE A 54 3.28 9.05 -34.14
C ILE A 54 2.19 10.13 -34.16
N ASN A 55 2.27 11.08 -35.11
CA ASN A 55 1.35 12.21 -35.22
C ASN A 55 -0.12 11.79 -35.41
N ASP A 56 -0.36 10.73 -36.18
CA ASP A 56 -1.68 10.11 -36.34
C ASP A 56 -1.62 8.66 -35.84
N GLY A 57 -2.22 8.43 -34.66
CA GLY A 57 -2.29 7.12 -34.03
C GLY A 57 -3.58 6.36 -34.31
N SER A 58 -4.42 6.81 -35.26
CA SER A 58 -5.75 6.22 -35.50
C SER A 58 -5.71 4.73 -35.91
N GLU A 59 -4.62 4.29 -36.55
CA GLU A 59 -4.40 2.88 -36.93
C GLU A 59 -3.66 2.06 -35.86
N ILE A 60 -3.19 2.68 -34.77
CA ILE A 60 -2.44 1.99 -33.72
C ILE A 60 -3.38 1.16 -32.86
N GLU A 61 -3.16 -0.15 -32.86
CA GLU A 61 -3.89 -1.09 -32.03
C GLU A 61 -3.04 -1.57 -30.84
N VAL A 62 -3.46 -1.22 -29.62
CA VAL A 62 -2.82 -1.71 -28.39
C VAL A 62 -3.46 -3.04 -27.96
N LYS A 63 -2.76 -4.15 -28.22
CA LYS A 63 -3.22 -5.51 -27.86
C LYS A 63 -2.61 -5.98 -26.56
N VAL A 64 -3.45 -6.50 -25.66
CA VAL A 64 -3.02 -7.23 -24.46
C VAL A 64 -3.39 -8.70 -24.61
N ASN A 65 -2.40 -9.58 -24.66
CA ASN A 65 -2.63 -11.02 -24.72
C ASN A 65 -3.32 -11.49 -23.42
N SER A 66 -4.46 -12.17 -23.55
CA SER A 66 -5.26 -12.69 -22.43
C SER A 66 -4.54 -13.74 -21.58
N LYS A 67 -3.48 -14.37 -22.10
CA LYS A 67 -2.60 -15.31 -21.41
C LYS A 67 -1.29 -14.68 -20.92
N SER A 68 -1.12 -13.36 -21.06
CA SER A 68 0.09 -12.68 -20.59
C SER A 68 0.18 -12.75 -19.08
N GLU A 69 1.34 -13.12 -18.55
CA GLU A 69 1.62 -13.05 -17.12
C GLU A 69 2.12 -11.65 -16.68
N ARG A 70 2.38 -10.75 -17.64
CA ARG A 70 2.97 -9.42 -17.43
C ARG A 70 1.96 -8.29 -17.47
N LEU A 71 0.96 -8.40 -18.35
CA LEU A 71 -0.05 -7.37 -18.62
C LEU A 71 -1.45 -7.99 -18.54
N GLN A 72 -2.36 -7.31 -17.85
CA GLN A 72 -3.76 -7.72 -17.69
C GLN A 72 -4.66 -6.50 -17.87
N LEU A 73 -5.73 -6.64 -18.65
CA LEU A 73 -6.77 -5.61 -18.70
C LEU A 73 -7.49 -5.55 -17.35
N LEU A 74 -7.64 -4.35 -16.80
CA LEU A 74 -8.35 -4.14 -15.55
C LEU A 74 -9.84 -4.40 -15.72
N LYS A 75 -10.41 -5.18 -14.79
CA LYS A 75 -11.85 -5.35 -14.66
C LYS A 75 -12.38 -4.27 -13.70
N PRO A 76 -13.51 -3.60 -14.03
CA PRO A 76 -14.14 -2.65 -13.12
C PRO A 76 -14.42 -3.28 -11.75
N PHE A 77 -14.12 -2.57 -10.67
CA PHE A 77 -14.44 -3.05 -9.33
C PHE A 77 -15.94 -2.92 -9.02
N ASN A 78 -16.53 -3.93 -8.39
CA ASN A 78 -17.90 -3.85 -7.90
C ASN A 78 -17.99 -2.96 -6.66
N PRO A 79 -18.98 -2.06 -6.51
CA PRO A 79 -19.17 -1.29 -5.28
C PRO A 79 -19.18 -2.17 -4.03
N ILE A 80 -18.52 -1.73 -2.96
CA ILE A 80 -18.50 -2.43 -1.66
C ILE A 80 -19.91 -2.46 -1.04
N GLY A 81 -20.74 -1.46 -1.34
CA GLY A 81 -22.05 -1.29 -0.74
C GLY A 81 -21.98 -0.51 0.58
N ASN A 82 -23.14 -0.32 1.21
CA ASN A 82 -23.30 0.53 2.39
C ASN A 82 -23.68 -0.26 3.65
N ASN A 83 -23.49 -1.58 3.63
CA ASN A 83 -23.86 -2.48 4.70
C ASN A 83 -22.78 -3.56 4.89
N ILE A 84 -21.71 -3.18 5.59
CA ILE A 84 -20.62 -4.09 5.97
C ILE A 84 -20.93 -4.61 7.37
N LYS A 85 -21.27 -5.90 7.48
CA LYS A 85 -21.61 -6.57 8.75
C LYS A 85 -20.69 -7.75 8.96
N ASP A 86 -20.25 -7.91 10.20
CA ASP A 86 -19.43 -9.04 10.65
C ASP A 86 -18.18 -9.29 9.78
N ALA A 87 -17.56 -8.21 9.29
CA ALA A 87 -16.30 -8.29 8.56
C ALA A 87 -15.19 -8.82 9.48
N ARG A 88 -14.28 -9.62 8.92
CA ARG A 88 -13.13 -10.17 9.65
C ARG A 88 -11.97 -9.19 9.63
N LEU A 89 -11.20 -9.17 10.71
CA LEU A 89 -9.88 -8.56 10.70
C LEU A 89 -8.94 -9.43 9.84
N LEU A 90 -8.41 -8.87 8.74
CA LEU A 90 -7.38 -9.56 7.94
C LEU A 90 -6.03 -9.49 8.66
N ILE A 91 -5.62 -8.28 9.03
CA ILE A 91 -4.38 -8.04 9.75
C ILE A 91 -4.51 -6.72 10.54
N LYS A 92 -3.99 -6.72 11.77
CA LYS A 92 -3.67 -5.52 12.54
C LYS A 92 -2.17 -5.31 12.45
N THR A 93 -1.71 -4.28 11.73
CA THR A 93 -0.28 -4.04 11.51
C THR A 93 0.35 -3.36 12.70
N PHE A 94 1.50 -3.85 13.16
CA PHE A 94 2.24 -3.29 14.29
C PHE A 94 3.36 -2.37 13.83
N GLY A 95 3.34 -1.12 14.29
CA GLY A 95 4.35 -0.13 13.97
C GLY A 95 4.34 0.26 12.48
N LYS A 96 5.52 0.54 11.94
CA LYS A 96 5.70 1.10 10.60
C LYS A 96 5.20 0.14 9.51
N CYS A 97 4.25 0.60 8.70
CA CYS A 97 3.76 -0.13 7.52
C CYS A 97 3.83 0.78 6.28
N THR A 98 4.91 0.65 5.52
CA THR A 98 5.16 1.41 4.26
C THR A 98 4.47 0.75 3.06
N THR A 99 4.43 1.43 1.92
CA THR A 99 3.95 0.80 0.67
C THR A 99 4.77 -0.41 0.23
N ASP A 100 6.04 -0.55 0.65
CA ASP A 100 6.81 -1.80 0.40
C ASP A 100 6.32 -2.95 1.28
N HIS A 101 5.85 -2.68 2.50
CA HIS A 101 5.26 -3.73 3.33
C HIS A 101 3.90 -4.19 2.77
N ILE A 102 3.17 -3.29 2.11
CA ILE A 102 1.87 -3.56 1.48
C ILE A 102 2.03 -4.21 0.10
N SER A 103 2.91 -3.69 -0.76
CA SER A 103 3.13 -4.16 -2.12
C SER A 103 4.61 -4.00 -2.47
N MET A 104 5.39 -5.05 -2.20
CA MET A 104 6.84 -5.03 -2.35
C MET A 104 7.27 -4.74 -3.80
N ALA A 105 8.40 -4.04 -3.97
CA ALA A 105 9.05 -3.88 -5.27
C ALA A 105 9.93 -5.10 -5.62
N GLY A 106 11.16 -4.87 -6.09
CA GLY A 106 12.11 -5.93 -6.44
C GLY A 106 11.54 -6.89 -7.50
N PRO A 107 11.51 -8.20 -7.24
CA PRO A 107 11.06 -9.19 -8.23
C PRO A 107 9.60 -8.98 -8.67
N TRP A 108 8.78 -8.34 -7.84
CA TRP A 108 7.36 -8.08 -8.13
C TRP A 108 7.13 -7.02 -9.20
N LEU A 109 8.12 -6.19 -9.50
CA LEU A 109 8.02 -5.18 -10.56
C LEU A 109 7.71 -5.81 -11.93
N ARG A 110 8.06 -7.09 -12.13
CA ARG A 110 7.66 -7.82 -13.35
C ARG A 110 6.15 -7.92 -13.49
N TYR A 111 5.38 -8.00 -12.40
CA TYR A 111 3.92 -8.17 -12.42
C TYR A 111 3.16 -6.84 -12.30
N ARG A 112 3.83 -5.70 -12.39
CA ARG A 112 3.21 -4.37 -12.19
C ARG A 112 2.05 -4.08 -13.16
N GLY A 113 2.03 -4.70 -14.33
CA GLY A 113 0.92 -4.60 -15.28
C GLY A 113 -0.15 -5.69 -15.15
N HIS A 114 -0.01 -6.62 -14.20
CA HIS A 114 -0.91 -7.76 -14.01
C HIS A 114 -1.42 -7.82 -12.56
N LEU A 115 -2.56 -7.17 -12.30
CA LEU A 115 -3.09 -6.93 -10.95
C LEU A 115 -3.24 -8.21 -10.12
N ASP A 116 -3.77 -9.29 -10.70
CA ASP A 116 -3.98 -10.52 -9.93
C ASP A 116 -2.65 -11.20 -9.52
N ASN A 117 -1.60 -11.06 -10.33
CA ASN A 117 -0.30 -11.69 -10.07
C ASN A 117 0.47 -10.90 -9.02
N ILE A 118 0.49 -9.57 -9.13
CA ILE A 118 1.15 -8.74 -8.13
C ILE A 118 0.46 -8.80 -6.78
N SER A 119 -0.87 -8.98 -6.74
CA SER A 119 -1.63 -9.16 -5.50
C SER A 119 -1.18 -10.35 -4.64
N ASN A 120 -0.36 -11.27 -5.15
CA ASN A 120 0.27 -12.32 -4.34
C ASN A 120 1.37 -11.79 -3.38
N ASN A 121 1.68 -10.49 -3.42
CA ASN A 121 2.56 -9.83 -2.45
C ASN A 121 1.82 -8.90 -1.48
N CYS A 122 0.49 -8.86 -1.55
CA CYS A 122 -0.32 -7.96 -0.75
C CYS A 122 -0.08 -8.21 0.75
N LEU A 123 0.45 -7.20 1.45
CA LEU A 123 0.70 -7.15 2.89
C LEU A 123 1.67 -8.22 3.43
N ILE A 124 2.46 -8.87 2.57
CA ILE A 124 3.38 -9.93 3.03
C ILE A 124 4.52 -9.37 3.89
N GLY A 125 4.87 -8.10 3.73
CA GLY A 125 5.87 -7.43 4.57
C GLY A 125 5.30 -6.85 5.86
N ALA A 126 3.99 -6.72 6.00
CA ALA A 126 3.38 -6.10 7.17
C ALA A 126 3.54 -7.00 8.42
N VAL A 127 3.94 -6.40 9.55
CA VAL A 127 4.10 -7.12 10.82
C VAL A 127 2.74 -7.27 11.50
N ASN A 128 2.29 -8.49 11.74
CA ASN A 128 1.05 -8.76 12.47
C ASN A 128 1.22 -8.46 13.97
N ALA A 129 0.32 -7.67 14.55
CA ALA A 129 0.37 -7.25 15.95
C ALA A 129 0.23 -8.38 16.96
N PHE A 130 -0.43 -9.49 16.62
CA PHE A 130 -0.75 -10.57 17.55
C PHE A 130 0.39 -11.59 17.70
N ASN A 131 1.12 -11.87 16.62
CA ASN A 131 2.21 -12.86 16.63
C ASN A 131 3.59 -12.27 16.29
N LYS A 132 3.67 -10.96 15.98
CA LYS A 132 4.88 -10.23 15.58
C LYS A 132 5.62 -10.81 14.36
N LYS A 133 4.92 -11.57 13.51
CA LYS A 133 5.46 -12.14 12.26
C LYS A 133 4.94 -11.39 11.05
N THR A 134 5.70 -11.42 9.97
CA THR A 134 5.27 -10.97 8.65
C THR A 134 4.60 -12.13 7.88
N ASN A 135 3.70 -11.80 6.95
CA ASN A 135 2.97 -12.76 6.11
C ASN A 135 2.29 -13.92 6.86
N PHE A 136 1.88 -13.73 8.11
CA PHE A 136 1.31 -14.81 8.92
C PHE A 136 0.10 -14.30 9.72
N VAL A 137 -1.09 -14.59 9.22
CA VAL A 137 -2.37 -14.15 9.79
C VAL A 137 -3.31 -15.31 10.00
N LYS A 138 -4.16 -15.20 11.01
CA LYS A 138 -5.13 -16.23 11.35
C LYS A 138 -6.29 -16.21 10.37
N ASN A 139 -6.53 -17.34 9.71
CA ASN A 139 -7.80 -17.59 9.05
C ASN A 139 -8.83 -17.96 10.13
N GLN A 140 -9.72 -17.03 10.46
CA GLN A 140 -10.75 -17.21 11.48
C GLN A 140 -11.79 -18.27 11.14
N TYR A 141 -11.83 -18.72 9.89
CA TYR A 141 -12.71 -19.81 9.48
C TYR A 141 -12.09 -21.18 9.78
N THR A 142 -10.79 -21.35 9.57
CA THR A 142 -10.09 -22.64 9.80
C THR A 142 -9.40 -22.70 11.16
N GLY A 143 -9.13 -21.55 11.80
CA GLY A 143 -8.34 -21.42 13.02
C GLY A 143 -6.82 -21.43 12.79
N GLU A 144 -6.38 -21.69 11.56
CA GLU A 144 -4.96 -21.83 11.20
C GLU A 144 -4.35 -20.50 10.74
N TYR A 145 -3.03 -20.34 10.93
CA TYR A 145 -2.29 -19.21 10.36
C TYR A 145 -1.74 -19.54 8.98
N ALA A 146 -1.83 -18.59 8.05
CA ALA A 146 -1.31 -18.72 6.69
C ALA A 146 -0.89 -17.35 6.11
N GLY A 147 -0.43 -17.36 4.84
CA GLY A 147 -0.05 -16.17 4.09
C GLY A 147 -1.20 -15.16 3.97
N VAL A 148 -0.90 -13.86 4.06
CA VAL A 148 -1.92 -12.81 3.98
C VAL A 148 -2.72 -12.86 2.66
N PRO A 149 -2.08 -12.99 1.48
CA PRO A 149 -2.82 -13.12 0.22
C PRO A 149 -3.68 -14.38 0.17
N ASP A 150 -3.21 -15.50 0.73
CA ASP A 150 -3.93 -16.78 0.70
C ASP A 150 -5.20 -16.72 1.55
N VAL A 151 -5.07 -16.21 2.79
CA VAL A 151 -6.20 -16.01 3.70
C VAL A 151 -7.20 -15.03 3.10
N GLN A 152 -6.74 -13.94 2.49
CA GLN A 152 -7.63 -12.96 1.87
C GLN A 152 -8.34 -13.53 0.63
N ARG A 153 -7.65 -14.30 -0.22
CA ARG A 153 -8.29 -14.99 -1.36
C ARG A 153 -9.33 -16.00 -0.88
N PHE A 154 -9.05 -16.73 0.20
CA PHE A 154 -10.01 -17.61 0.84
C PHE A 154 -11.27 -16.83 1.28
N TYR A 155 -11.11 -15.73 2.02
CA TYR A 155 -12.24 -14.91 2.45
C TYR A 155 -13.05 -14.36 1.27
N LYS A 156 -12.37 -13.84 0.24
CA LYS A 156 -13.02 -13.37 -0.99
C LYS A 156 -13.85 -14.48 -1.66
N SER A 157 -13.33 -15.70 -1.73
CA SER A 157 -14.04 -16.85 -2.32
C SER A 157 -15.31 -17.25 -1.54
N LYS A 158 -15.37 -16.90 -0.25
CA LYS A 158 -16.51 -17.14 0.64
C LYS A 158 -17.43 -15.93 0.79
N GLY A 159 -17.14 -14.81 0.12
CA GLY A 159 -17.89 -13.56 0.28
C GLY A 159 -17.76 -12.96 1.68
N ILE A 160 -16.63 -13.20 2.36
CA ILE A 160 -16.34 -12.64 3.68
C ILE A 160 -15.63 -11.30 3.50
N ASP A 161 -16.26 -10.22 3.96
CA ASP A 161 -15.64 -8.90 3.99
C ASP A 161 -14.49 -8.86 5.00
N THR A 162 -13.43 -8.12 4.67
CA THR A 162 -12.29 -7.96 5.57
C THR A 162 -11.81 -6.53 5.74
N VAL A 163 -11.25 -6.25 6.90
CA VAL A 163 -10.70 -4.95 7.28
C VAL A 163 -9.23 -5.09 7.64
N VAL A 164 -8.43 -4.10 7.25
CA VAL A 164 -7.07 -3.93 7.74
C VAL A 164 -7.06 -2.87 8.82
N VAL A 165 -6.39 -3.13 9.93
CA VAL A 165 -6.13 -2.14 10.98
C VAL A 165 -4.65 -1.81 10.99
N GLY A 166 -4.28 -0.54 11.18
CA GLY A 166 -2.89 -0.13 11.19
C GLY A 166 -2.54 1.00 12.13
N ASP A 167 -1.24 1.24 12.25
CA ASP A 167 -0.65 2.19 13.20
C ASP A 167 -0.54 3.60 12.56
N HIS A 168 0.43 4.40 12.99
CA HIS A 168 0.72 5.72 12.39
C HIS A 168 1.34 5.66 11.00
N ASN A 169 1.08 6.71 10.21
CA ASN A 169 1.66 6.97 8.89
C ASN A 169 1.57 5.77 7.92
N TYR A 170 0.44 5.06 7.97
CA TYR A 170 0.22 3.87 7.18
C TYR A 170 0.29 4.17 5.68
N GLY A 171 1.06 3.35 4.95
CA GLY A 171 1.33 3.53 3.52
C GLY A 171 2.40 4.59 3.23
N GLU A 172 3.31 4.86 4.17
CA GLU A 172 4.47 5.73 3.93
C GLU A 172 5.33 5.24 2.74
N GLY A 173 5.97 6.17 2.05
CA GLY A 173 7.00 5.87 1.06
C GLY A 173 6.50 6.02 -0.37
N SER A 174 6.79 5.02 -1.21
CA SER A 174 6.55 5.08 -2.66
C SER A 174 5.08 5.32 -3.02
N SER A 175 4.84 6.04 -4.12
CA SER A 175 3.51 6.44 -4.60
C SER A 175 2.69 5.33 -5.27
N ARG A 176 3.17 4.08 -5.26
CA ARG A 176 2.53 2.92 -5.92
C ARG A 176 1.05 2.79 -5.58
N GLU A 177 0.20 2.89 -6.60
CA GLU A 177 -1.24 2.66 -6.45
C GLU A 177 -1.59 1.19 -6.23
N HIS A 178 -0.68 0.27 -6.59
CA HIS A 178 -0.80 -1.17 -6.32
C HIS A 178 -1.07 -1.48 -4.85
N ALA A 179 -0.45 -0.72 -3.93
CA ALA A 179 -0.73 -0.83 -2.49
C ALA A 179 -2.20 -0.57 -2.11
N ALA A 180 -2.98 0.10 -2.96
CA ALA A 180 -4.43 0.24 -2.80
C ALA A 180 -5.22 -0.73 -3.71
N MET A 181 -4.75 -0.98 -4.93
CA MET A 181 -5.44 -1.86 -5.88
C MET A 181 -5.42 -3.33 -5.45
N GLU A 182 -4.35 -3.80 -4.82
CA GLU A 182 -4.21 -5.19 -4.41
C GLU A 182 -5.15 -5.55 -3.24
N PRO A 183 -5.19 -4.82 -2.10
CA PRO A 183 -6.21 -5.06 -1.08
C PRO A 183 -7.62 -4.99 -1.66
N ARG A 184 -7.88 -4.00 -2.54
CA ARG A 184 -9.17 -3.84 -3.20
C ARG A 184 -9.55 -5.03 -4.07
N HIS A 185 -8.60 -5.51 -4.88
CA HIS A 185 -8.77 -6.67 -5.75
C HIS A 185 -9.00 -7.92 -4.94
N LEU A 186 -8.29 -8.09 -3.84
CA LEU A 186 -8.43 -9.24 -2.95
C LEU A 186 -9.67 -9.16 -2.04
N GLY A 187 -10.41 -8.05 -2.03
CA GLY A 187 -11.71 -7.95 -1.34
C GLY A 187 -11.65 -7.32 0.05
N VAL A 188 -10.58 -6.62 0.39
CA VAL A 188 -10.55 -5.76 1.59
C VAL A 188 -11.51 -4.60 1.37
N CYS A 189 -12.38 -4.34 2.34
CA CYS A 189 -13.39 -3.30 2.24
C CYS A 189 -12.96 -1.97 2.88
N ALA A 190 -12.21 -2.04 3.98
CA ALA A 190 -11.75 -0.86 4.72
C ALA A 190 -10.32 -1.02 5.25
N VAL A 191 -9.64 0.12 5.36
CA VAL A 191 -8.37 0.28 6.07
C VAL A 191 -8.60 1.32 7.16
N ILE A 192 -8.36 0.95 8.42
CA ILE A 192 -8.62 1.77 9.61
C ILE A 192 -7.31 1.94 10.38
N VAL A 193 -6.81 3.16 10.48
CA VAL A 193 -5.46 3.41 11.01
C VAL A 193 -5.42 4.55 12.00
N LYS A 194 -4.30 4.76 12.70
CA LYS A 194 -4.13 6.00 13.48
C LYS A 194 -3.94 7.20 12.56
N SER A 195 -3.07 7.06 11.55
CA SER A 195 -2.90 8.07 10.49
C SER A 195 -2.40 7.46 9.19
N PHE A 196 -2.67 8.14 8.06
CA PHE A 196 -2.22 7.72 6.72
C PHE A 196 -1.11 8.61 6.18
N ALA A 197 -0.27 8.04 5.31
CA ALA A 197 0.48 8.83 4.35
C ALA A 197 -0.44 9.37 3.24
N ARG A 198 -0.26 10.66 2.89
CA ARG A 198 -1.14 11.42 1.98
C ARG A 198 -1.47 10.73 0.65
N ILE A 199 -0.45 10.22 -0.05
CA ILE A 199 -0.63 9.62 -1.38
C ILE A 199 -1.39 8.30 -1.27
N HIS A 200 -1.06 7.48 -0.28
CA HIS A 200 -1.69 6.19 -0.09
C HIS A 200 -3.18 6.33 0.27
N GLU A 201 -3.53 7.27 1.16
CA GLU A 201 -4.94 7.59 1.47
C GLU A 201 -5.74 7.94 0.21
N THR A 202 -5.16 8.76 -0.67
CA THR A 202 -5.78 9.14 -1.94
C THR A 202 -5.97 7.95 -2.87
N ASN A 203 -4.99 7.04 -2.93
CA ASN A 203 -5.07 5.84 -3.75
C ASN A 203 -6.18 4.90 -3.26
N LEU A 204 -6.30 4.66 -1.95
CA LEU A 204 -7.40 3.87 -1.37
C LEU A 204 -8.77 4.44 -1.77
N LYS A 205 -8.95 5.76 -1.64
CA LYS A 205 -10.17 6.46 -2.06
C LYS A 205 -10.46 6.29 -3.54
N LYS A 206 -9.46 6.42 -4.40
CA LYS A 206 -9.60 6.24 -5.86
C LYS A 206 -10.04 4.83 -6.22
N GLN A 207 -9.59 3.81 -5.48
CA GLN A 207 -10.02 2.42 -5.68
C GLN A 207 -11.35 2.08 -4.98
N GLY A 208 -12.05 3.09 -4.45
CA GLY A 208 -13.36 2.93 -3.83
C GLY A 208 -13.35 2.18 -2.50
N MET A 209 -12.20 2.12 -1.81
CA MET A 209 -12.10 1.61 -0.44
C MET A 209 -12.48 2.67 0.58
N LEU A 210 -12.76 2.25 1.81
CA LEU A 210 -12.87 3.13 2.99
C LEU A 210 -11.50 3.29 3.65
N ALA A 211 -10.94 4.51 3.58
CA ALA A 211 -9.72 4.91 4.28
C ALA A 211 -10.12 5.77 5.49
N LEU A 212 -10.08 5.17 6.68
CA LEU A 212 -10.60 5.76 7.91
C LEU A 212 -9.51 5.87 8.97
N THR A 213 -9.61 6.87 9.83
CA THR A 213 -8.72 7.00 10.98
C THR A 213 -9.49 6.87 12.29
N PHE A 214 -8.84 6.38 13.33
CA PHE A 214 -9.44 6.37 14.66
C PHE A 214 -9.70 7.80 15.14
N SER A 215 -10.86 8.06 15.75
CA SER A 215 -11.11 9.34 16.42
C SER A 215 -10.36 9.47 17.74
N ASN A 216 -10.06 8.35 18.38
CA ASN A 216 -9.18 8.22 19.53
C ASN A 216 -8.14 7.15 19.19
N GLU A 217 -6.87 7.52 19.09
CA GLU A 217 -5.82 6.59 18.65
C GLU A 217 -5.66 5.36 19.56
N SER A 218 -6.01 5.48 20.85
CA SER A 218 -5.99 4.36 21.80
C SER A 218 -7.04 3.29 21.48
N ASP A 219 -8.07 3.61 20.69
CA ASP A 219 -9.07 2.63 20.24
C ASP A 219 -8.45 1.56 19.32
N TYR A 220 -7.26 1.82 18.76
CA TYR A 220 -6.45 0.81 18.09
C TYR A 220 -6.26 -0.43 18.98
N ASP A 221 -6.05 -0.25 20.29
CA ASP A 221 -5.78 -1.34 21.23
C ASP A 221 -7.03 -2.17 21.57
N LEU A 222 -8.23 -1.64 21.35
CA LEU A 222 -9.50 -2.36 21.53
C LEU A 222 -9.72 -3.45 20.47
N VAL A 223 -9.11 -3.31 19.29
CA VAL A 223 -9.23 -4.28 18.20
C VAL A 223 -8.48 -5.57 18.54
N GLN A 224 -9.23 -6.67 18.71
CA GLN A 224 -8.73 -8.02 18.97
C GLN A 224 -8.74 -8.89 17.70
N GLU A 225 -7.97 -9.98 17.70
CA GLU A 225 -7.72 -10.78 16.48
C GLU A 225 -8.99 -11.42 15.91
N ASN A 226 -9.89 -11.87 16.78
CA ASN A 226 -11.09 -12.63 16.43
C ASN A 226 -12.34 -11.75 16.27
N ASP A 227 -12.21 -10.42 16.44
CA ASP A 227 -13.33 -9.50 16.40
C ASP A 227 -14.11 -9.56 15.08
N LEU A 228 -15.42 -9.42 15.21
CA LEU A 228 -16.31 -9.13 14.09
C LEU A 228 -16.55 -7.62 14.01
N ILE A 229 -16.23 -7.03 12.86
CA ILE A 229 -16.27 -5.59 12.64
C ILE A 229 -17.50 -5.25 11.80
N SER A 230 -18.42 -4.47 12.37
CA SER A 230 -19.63 -4.03 11.66
C SER A 230 -19.70 -2.51 11.59
N PHE A 231 -19.96 -1.96 10.40
CA PHE A 231 -20.27 -0.55 10.25
C PHE A 231 -21.72 -0.28 10.66
N ILE A 232 -21.93 0.69 11.55
CA ILE A 232 -23.25 1.00 12.11
C ILE A 232 -24.00 2.01 11.23
N ASP A 233 -23.28 3.01 10.71
CA ASP A 233 -23.84 4.22 10.09
C ASP A 233 -23.27 4.52 8.69
N LEU A 234 -22.71 3.51 8.01
CA LEU A 234 -22.15 3.66 6.65
C LEU A 234 -23.18 4.12 5.60
N ARG A 235 -24.48 3.90 5.86
CA ARG A 235 -25.56 4.41 5.01
C ARG A 235 -25.64 5.95 5.01
N ASP A 236 -25.19 6.59 6.08
CA ASP A 236 -25.22 8.04 6.25
C ASP A 236 -23.91 8.71 5.85
N PHE A 237 -23.03 7.99 5.12
CA PHE A 237 -21.69 8.46 4.78
C PHE A 237 -21.74 9.78 4.00
N SER A 238 -21.26 10.83 4.66
CA SER A 238 -21.35 12.21 4.19
C SER A 238 -20.13 13.01 4.67
N PRO A 239 -19.75 14.10 3.98
CA PRO A 239 -18.62 14.92 4.40
C PRO A 239 -18.79 15.40 5.84
N SER A 240 -17.69 15.42 6.60
CA SER A 240 -17.64 15.87 8.00
C SER A 240 -18.44 15.05 9.01
N ARG A 241 -19.15 13.98 8.60
CA ARG A 241 -19.82 13.06 9.53
C ARG A 241 -18.88 11.91 9.88
N HIS A 242 -18.63 11.74 11.17
CA HIS A 242 -17.89 10.58 11.64
C HIS A 242 -18.66 9.28 11.38
N LEU A 243 -17.93 8.21 11.09
CA LEU A 243 -18.50 6.87 11.02
C LEU A 243 -18.28 6.14 12.34
N LYS A 244 -19.05 5.08 12.58
CA LYS A 244 -18.91 4.21 13.74
C LYS A 244 -18.84 2.77 13.30
N ILE A 245 -17.94 2.05 13.95
CA ILE A 245 -17.88 0.59 13.89
C ILE A 245 -18.22 0.01 15.25
N ARG A 246 -18.82 -1.18 15.23
CA ARG A 246 -18.94 -2.05 16.40
C ARG A 246 -17.92 -3.17 16.27
N LEU A 247 -17.07 -3.33 17.28
CA LEU A 247 -16.26 -4.52 17.48
C LEU A 247 -17.04 -5.49 18.35
N LYS A 248 -17.34 -6.69 17.84
CA LYS A 248 -17.94 -7.76 18.65
C LYS A 248 -16.84 -8.76 19.00
N HIS A 249 -16.58 -8.89 20.29
CA HIS A 249 -15.54 -9.76 20.84
C HIS A 249 -16.06 -11.19 21.06
N ASP A 250 -15.14 -12.15 21.24
CA ASP A 250 -15.47 -13.57 21.45
C ASP A 250 -16.32 -13.83 22.69
N ASN A 251 -16.13 -13.04 23.75
CA ASN A 251 -16.90 -13.13 25.00
C ASN A 251 -18.35 -12.57 24.87
N GLY A 252 -18.72 -12.06 23.69
CA GLY A 252 -20.02 -11.45 23.42
C GLY A 252 -20.15 -9.97 23.80
N SER A 253 -19.17 -9.37 24.47
CA SER A 253 -19.14 -7.92 24.68
C SER A 253 -18.84 -7.18 23.37
N TYR A 254 -19.08 -5.88 23.37
CA TYR A 254 -18.77 -5.05 22.21
C TYR A 254 -18.26 -3.68 22.61
N ASP A 255 -17.36 -3.16 21.79
CA ASP A 255 -16.95 -1.76 21.78
C ASP A 255 -17.54 -1.04 20.56
N VAL A 256 -17.86 0.24 20.72
CA VAL A 256 -18.27 1.11 19.60
C VAL A 256 -17.23 2.20 19.43
N ILE A 257 -16.53 2.15 18.31
CA ILE A 257 -15.42 3.05 17.99
C ILE A 257 -15.89 4.09 16.99
N LYS A 258 -15.50 5.34 17.24
CA LYS A 258 -15.74 6.47 16.33
C LYS A 258 -14.56 6.62 15.38
N LEU A 259 -14.85 6.77 14.09
CA LEU A 259 -13.86 6.91 13.02
C LEU A 259 -14.00 8.24 12.30
N ASN A 260 -12.86 8.82 11.97
CA ASN A 260 -12.69 10.01 11.17
C ASN A 260 -12.43 9.66 9.70
N HIS A 261 -12.71 10.62 8.81
CA HIS A 261 -12.37 10.51 7.41
C HIS A 261 -12.24 11.90 6.79
N SER A 262 -11.48 12.04 5.70
CA SER A 262 -11.33 13.30 4.97
C SER A 262 -12.01 13.30 3.59
N TYR A 263 -13.02 12.44 3.39
CA TYR A 263 -13.76 12.37 2.12
C TYR A 263 -14.61 13.63 1.88
N ASN A 264 -14.47 14.18 0.68
CA ASN A 264 -15.41 15.16 0.14
C ASN A 264 -16.54 14.49 -0.67
N LYS A 265 -17.52 15.29 -1.14
CA LYS A 265 -18.67 14.78 -1.90
C LYS A 265 -18.28 13.97 -3.15
N SER A 266 -17.21 14.34 -3.86
CA SER A 266 -16.75 13.63 -5.06
C SER A 266 -16.13 12.29 -4.71
N GLN A 267 -15.29 12.25 -3.66
CA GLN A 267 -14.65 11.02 -3.17
C GLN A 267 -15.67 10.02 -2.63
N ILE A 268 -16.75 10.49 -2.00
CA ILE A 268 -17.87 9.64 -1.57
C ILE A 268 -18.56 9.00 -2.79
N LYS A 269 -18.71 9.72 -3.90
CA LYS A 269 -19.21 9.13 -5.15
C LYS A 269 -18.26 8.05 -5.69
N TRP A 270 -16.94 8.22 -5.58
CA TRP A 270 -15.98 7.17 -5.96
C TRP A 270 -16.21 5.88 -5.19
N PHE A 271 -16.47 5.98 -3.88
CA PHE A 271 -16.82 4.84 -3.04
C PHE A 271 -18.11 4.15 -3.51
N TYR A 272 -19.20 4.90 -3.70
CA TYR A 272 -20.49 4.33 -4.11
C TYR A 272 -20.49 3.73 -5.52
N GLU A 273 -19.72 4.29 -6.46
CA GLU A 273 -19.56 3.72 -7.79
C GLU A 273 -18.50 2.58 -7.83
N GLY A 274 -17.82 2.32 -6.71
CA GLY A 274 -16.83 1.26 -6.55
C GLY A 274 -15.40 1.63 -6.94
N SER A 275 -15.21 2.73 -7.68
CA SER A 275 -13.93 3.42 -7.90
C SER A 275 -14.14 4.79 -8.56
N ALA A 276 -13.10 5.62 -8.58
CA ALA A 276 -13.09 6.86 -9.34
C ALA A 276 -13.22 6.60 -10.86
N LEU A 277 -12.57 5.53 -11.36
CA LEU A 277 -12.63 5.16 -12.78
C LEU A 277 -14.05 4.74 -13.20
N ASN A 278 -14.77 4.03 -12.33
CA ASN A 278 -16.16 3.66 -12.57
C ASN A 278 -17.06 4.91 -12.68
N LEU A 279 -16.86 5.90 -11.80
CA LEU A 279 -17.59 7.16 -11.87
C LEU A 279 -17.31 7.90 -13.19
N ILE A 280 -16.03 8.00 -13.60
CA ILE A 280 -15.65 8.61 -14.88
C ILE A 280 -16.34 7.89 -16.04
N LYS A 281 -16.31 6.55 -16.06
CA LYS A 281 -17.00 5.76 -17.08
C LYS A 281 -18.51 6.04 -17.11
N LYS A 282 -19.15 6.18 -15.96
CA LYS A 282 -20.58 6.49 -15.86
C LYS A 282 -20.92 7.89 -16.37
N GLN A 283 -20.02 8.86 -16.21
CA GLN A 283 -20.20 10.25 -16.64
C GLN A 283 -19.92 10.48 -18.14
N ASN A 284 -19.22 9.56 -18.80
CA ASN A 284 -18.84 9.64 -20.22
C ASN A 284 -19.55 8.58 -21.09
N LYS A 285 -20.67 8.05 -20.61
CA LYS A 285 -21.62 7.26 -21.41
C LYS A 285 -22.72 8.16 -21.90
#